data_AF-A0A1B6DMR0-F1
#
_entry.id   AF-A0A1B6DMR0-F1
#
_cell.length_a   1.000
_cell.length_b   1.000
_cell.length_c   1.000
_cell.angle_alpha   90.00
_cell.angle_beta   90.00
_cell.angle_gamma   90.00
#
_symmetry.space_group_name_H-M   'P 1'
#
loop_
_entity.id
_entity.type
_entity.pdbx_description
1 polymer ?
#
loop_
_entity_poly.entity_id
_entity_poly.type
_entity_poly.pdbx_seq_one_letter_code
_entity_poly.pdbx_strand_id
1 'polypeptide(L)'
;FDIEHTSSEIDYALSLLLQNEGSLLYFICKVCSSMPDKKPISQGLELIIRLIKNNKLFNEKYFQKYAANIKNACMNVIKTEKIHADCKTKAYFVLIILFQTKSYFKHSLFDDNEVKKFVDHLMSELCNEKKSTPMVLQKIYELWGVLGEHYETYVSPKAGQIMRNMVFKLKNQTNSREDVNISLLTGIVTGLTGLMVNFSPDGMSTMEDVCSSNTQHNYLVTIYESIKILSVFDPNHTRRMAHRAALKLFERHLSLFLEYIFPNNVIWWHENLRKWIYKLGEDRKVGIAVSSKFQEVIAYHLSCSEGPTTQKIFQYFVRYYKDTLESSETPPQELTLAIQGFGSLSRACNNLLSSKDVEVMFSLVLQRVQQSLMREDSENEKYENLADFIESLSNISREIKNMSEGQLGSMEKLCILAISSFPTLLPRLQPNIIKALKINLINIALVNGNMLDSFLSTVVYQGVVRTCSHIGLGLQGAEIQVK
;
A
#
# COMPACT_ATOMS: atom_id res chain seq x y z
N PHE A 1 -1.98 -26.90 1.94
CA PHE A 1 -1.31 -26.98 3.26
C PHE A 1 -2.44 -26.87 4.27
N ASP A 2 -3.32 -27.87 4.28
CA ASP A 2 -4.64 -27.83 4.94
C ASP A 2 -4.69 -28.86 6.08
N ILE A 3 -3.55 -28.99 6.77
CA ILE A 3 -3.44 -29.74 8.02
C ILE A 3 -3.27 -28.67 9.10
N GLU A 4 -4.23 -28.57 10.01
CA GLU A 4 -4.12 -27.75 11.21
C GLU A 4 -3.00 -28.33 12.09
N HIS A 5 -1.79 -27.80 11.91
CA HIS A 5 -0.66 -28.16 12.75
C HIS A 5 -0.85 -27.59 14.16
N THR A 6 -0.63 -28.42 15.18
CA THR A 6 -0.67 -27.96 16.56
C THR A 6 0.41 -26.91 16.82
N SER A 7 0.17 -25.97 17.74
CA SER A 7 1.19 -24.96 18.08
C SER A 7 2.52 -25.61 18.51
N SER A 8 2.46 -26.78 19.17
CA SER A 8 3.63 -27.57 19.56
C SER A 8 4.41 -28.13 18.38
N GLU A 9 3.73 -28.62 17.34
CA GLU A 9 4.39 -29.09 16.11
C GLU A 9 5.11 -27.95 15.39
N ILE A 10 4.49 -26.78 15.32
CA ILE A 10 5.07 -25.58 14.72
C ILE A 10 6.27 -25.10 15.55
N ASP A 11 6.14 -25.04 16.88
CA ASP A 11 7.23 -24.70 17.80
C ASP A 11 8.44 -25.64 17.60
N TYR A 12 8.20 -26.95 17.51
CA TYR A 12 9.25 -27.95 17.28
C TYR A 12 9.88 -27.81 15.88
N ALA A 13 9.09 -27.71 14.83
CA ALA A 13 9.59 -27.57 13.46
C ALA A 13 10.43 -26.30 13.28
N LEU A 14 9.97 -25.16 13.81
CA LEU A 14 10.73 -23.91 13.78
C LEU A 14 12.01 -23.98 14.61
N SER A 15 12.00 -24.72 15.72
CA SER A 15 13.22 -24.97 16.49
C SER A 15 14.29 -25.70 15.66
N LEU A 16 13.91 -26.73 14.92
CA LEU A 16 14.82 -27.47 14.03
C LEU A 16 15.32 -26.62 12.86
N LEU A 17 14.50 -25.71 12.33
CA LEU A 17 14.86 -24.89 11.19
C LEU A 17 15.72 -23.67 11.57
N LEU A 18 15.47 -23.05 12.72
CA LEU A 18 15.94 -21.69 13.03
C LEU A 18 16.82 -21.56 14.29
N GLN A 19 17.10 -22.64 15.02
CA GLN A 19 18.06 -22.61 16.15
C GLN A 19 19.53 -22.64 15.71
N ASN A 20 20.47 -22.67 16.65
CA ASN A 20 21.89 -22.44 16.37
C ASN A 20 22.67 -23.68 15.93
N GLU A 21 22.40 -24.87 16.48
CA GLU A 21 23.17 -26.08 16.16
C GLU A 21 22.31 -27.08 15.39
N GLY A 22 22.85 -27.63 14.29
CA GLY A 22 22.15 -28.62 13.45
C GLY A 22 20.98 -28.09 12.61
N SER A 23 20.69 -26.79 12.68
CA SER A 23 19.55 -26.19 11.97
C SER A 23 19.86 -25.86 10.50
N LEU A 24 18.81 -25.46 9.76
CA LEU A 24 18.98 -24.90 8.42
C LEU A 24 19.84 -23.64 8.41
N LEU A 25 19.69 -22.75 9.40
CA LEU A 25 20.53 -21.53 9.49
C LEU A 25 22.00 -21.88 9.70
N TYR A 26 22.27 -22.85 10.58
CA TYR A 26 23.63 -23.35 10.81
C TYR A 26 24.22 -23.95 9.53
N PHE A 27 23.44 -24.78 8.83
CA PHE A 27 23.82 -25.37 7.56
C PHE A 27 24.18 -24.29 6.52
N ILE A 28 23.32 -23.26 6.37
CA ILE A 28 23.59 -22.14 5.45
C ILE A 28 24.92 -21.46 5.81
N CYS A 29 25.14 -21.10 7.07
CA CYS A 29 26.38 -20.45 7.49
C CYS A 29 27.61 -21.33 7.27
N LYS A 30 27.53 -22.62 7.60
CA LYS A 30 28.66 -23.56 7.46
C LYS A 30 29.03 -23.80 6.01
N VAL A 31 28.03 -24.04 5.15
CA VAL A 31 28.23 -24.26 3.71
C VAL A 31 28.80 -23.01 3.05
N CYS A 32 28.32 -21.81 3.42
CA CYS A 32 28.91 -20.54 2.96
C CYS A 32 30.41 -20.47 3.21
N SER A 33 30.90 -20.93 4.37
CA SER A 33 32.32 -20.90 4.70
C SER A 33 33.14 -22.01 4.04
N SER A 34 32.57 -23.19 3.77
CA SER A 34 33.31 -24.36 3.28
C SER A 34 33.34 -24.51 1.76
N MET A 35 32.21 -24.30 1.09
CA MET A 35 32.02 -24.46 -0.37
C MET A 35 30.79 -23.62 -0.77
N PRO A 36 30.93 -22.50 -1.49
CA PRO A 36 29.81 -21.65 -1.88
C PRO A 36 29.02 -22.26 -3.05
N ASP A 37 28.56 -23.51 -2.91
CA ASP A 37 27.62 -24.10 -3.85
C ASP A 37 26.31 -23.30 -3.78
N LYS A 38 25.95 -22.72 -4.92
CA LYS A 38 24.81 -21.82 -5.07
C LYS A 38 23.51 -22.47 -4.64
N LYS A 39 23.27 -23.73 -5.03
CA LYS A 39 21.92 -24.33 -4.98
C LYS A 39 21.40 -24.53 -3.55
N PRO A 40 22.14 -25.15 -2.62
CA PRO A 40 21.63 -25.41 -1.26
C PRO A 40 21.35 -24.11 -0.49
N ILE A 41 22.27 -23.13 -0.57
CA ILE A 41 22.12 -21.83 0.08
C ILE A 41 20.90 -21.08 -0.48
N SER A 42 20.77 -21.04 -1.80
CA SER A 42 19.66 -20.35 -2.49
C SER A 42 18.30 -20.96 -2.17
N GLN A 43 18.20 -22.29 -2.04
CA GLN A 43 16.97 -22.97 -1.64
C GLN A 43 16.65 -22.77 -0.15
N GLY A 44 17.65 -22.81 0.72
CA GLY A 44 17.47 -22.53 2.15
C GLY A 44 16.93 -21.12 2.40
N LEU A 45 17.50 -20.11 1.74
CA LEU A 45 17.02 -18.73 1.83
C LEU A 45 15.61 -18.56 1.25
N GLU A 46 15.26 -19.26 0.17
CA GLU A 46 13.90 -19.27 -0.40
C GLU A 46 12.88 -19.84 0.59
N LEU A 47 13.22 -20.90 1.32
CA LEU A 47 12.37 -21.44 2.37
C LEU A 47 12.14 -20.42 3.48
N ILE A 48 13.19 -19.72 3.92
CA ILE A 48 13.10 -18.66 4.93
C ILE A 48 12.19 -17.52 4.45
N ILE A 49 12.31 -17.09 3.19
CA ILE A 49 11.43 -16.06 2.59
C ILE A 49 9.96 -16.49 2.69
N ARG A 50 9.64 -17.74 2.34
CA ARG A 50 8.27 -18.27 2.39
C ARG A 50 7.74 -18.37 3.82
N LEU A 51 8.60 -18.78 4.77
CA LEU A 51 8.26 -18.86 6.19
C LEU A 51 7.88 -17.48 6.74
N ILE A 52 8.74 -16.47 6.55
CA ILE A 52 8.50 -15.12 7.09
C ILE A 52 7.25 -14.49 6.47
N LYS A 53 7.02 -14.67 5.17
CA LYS A 53 5.83 -14.14 4.48
C LYS A 53 4.51 -14.79 4.94
N ASN A 54 4.57 -15.98 5.52
CA ASN A 54 3.37 -16.64 6.04
C ASN A 54 3.06 -16.16 7.45
N ASN A 55 2.37 -15.01 7.55
CA ASN A 55 2.03 -14.38 8.82
C ASN A 55 1.22 -15.27 9.79
N LYS A 56 0.50 -16.29 9.27
CA LYS A 56 -0.21 -17.26 10.11
C LYS A 56 0.76 -18.18 10.84
N LEU A 57 1.83 -18.62 10.17
CA LEU A 57 2.86 -19.49 10.74
C LEU A 57 3.90 -18.70 11.52
N PHE A 58 4.47 -17.64 10.94
CA PHE A 58 5.51 -16.82 11.56
C PHE A 58 4.93 -15.60 12.27
N ASN A 59 4.17 -15.88 13.33
CA ASN A 59 3.51 -14.87 14.16
C ASN A 59 4.50 -14.09 15.05
N GLU A 60 4.01 -13.18 15.89
CA GLU A 60 4.84 -12.27 16.71
C GLU A 60 5.78 -13.02 17.67
N LYS A 61 5.26 -14.06 18.32
CA LYS A 61 6.03 -14.94 19.22
C LYS A 61 7.27 -15.51 18.52
N TYR A 62 7.09 -16.06 17.32
CA TYR A 62 8.19 -16.67 16.56
C TYR A 62 9.15 -15.64 15.98
N PHE A 63 8.63 -14.48 15.58
CA PHE A 63 9.46 -13.37 15.12
C PHE A 63 10.44 -12.93 16.21
N GLN A 64 9.94 -12.65 17.42
CA GLN A 64 10.79 -12.25 18.56
C GLN A 64 11.87 -13.29 18.88
N LYS A 65 11.54 -14.59 18.77
CA LYS A 65 12.45 -15.68 19.13
C LYS A 65 13.56 -15.92 18.10
N TYR A 66 13.27 -15.82 16.80
CA TYR A 66 14.18 -16.31 15.75
C TYR A 66 14.74 -15.22 14.83
N ALA A 67 14.21 -14.00 14.86
CA ALA A 67 14.60 -12.97 13.90
C ALA A 67 16.09 -12.58 13.98
N ALA A 68 16.68 -12.52 15.17
CA ALA A 68 18.11 -12.24 15.34
C ALA A 68 18.99 -13.32 14.68
N ASN A 69 18.63 -14.60 14.82
CA ASN A 69 19.35 -15.70 14.19
C ASN A 69 19.28 -15.62 12.67
N ILE A 70 18.09 -15.36 12.13
CA ILE A 70 17.86 -15.20 10.68
C ILE A 70 18.68 -14.03 10.13
N LYS A 71 18.65 -12.88 10.82
CA LYS A 71 19.45 -11.70 10.49
C LYS A 71 20.94 -12.05 10.41
N ASN A 72 21.47 -12.66 11.47
CA ASN A 72 22.89 -12.99 11.58
C ASN A 72 23.33 -13.97 10.49
N ALA A 73 22.51 -14.98 10.18
CA ALA A 73 22.77 -15.90 9.08
C ALA A 73 22.84 -15.18 7.72
N CYS A 74 21.90 -14.28 7.44
CA CYS A 74 21.89 -13.50 6.19
C CYS A 74 23.10 -12.56 6.10
N MET A 75 23.48 -11.93 7.21
CA MET A 75 24.66 -11.08 7.31
C MET A 75 25.95 -11.85 7.02
N ASN A 76 26.06 -13.09 7.51
CA ASN A 76 27.18 -13.97 7.20
C ASN A 76 27.23 -14.31 5.70
N VAL A 77 26.10 -14.65 5.10
CA VAL A 77 26.00 -14.90 3.65
C VAL A 77 26.47 -13.69 2.84
N ILE A 78 26.05 -12.48 3.21
CA ILE A 78 26.38 -11.24 2.51
C ILE A 78 27.87 -10.90 2.60
N LYS A 79 28.48 -11.09 3.77
CA LYS A 79 29.90 -10.80 4.03
C LYS A 79 30.85 -11.87 3.47
N THR A 80 30.34 -13.04 3.12
CA THR A 80 31.16 -14.14 2.59
C THR A 80 31.72 -13.75 1.22
N GLU A 81 33.04 -13.82 1.07
CA GLU A 81 33.70 -13.54 -0.20
C GLU A 81 33.31 -14.55 -1.29
N LYS A 82 33.20 -14.07 -2.53
CA LYS A 82 32.89 -14.88 -3.72
C LYS A 82 31.54 -15.63 -3.65
N ILE A 83 30.63 -15.23 -2.77
CA ILE A 83 29.27 -15.78 -2.74
C ILE A 83 28.54 -15.50 -4.06
N HIS A 84 27.78 -16.47 -4.55
CA HIS A 84 27.02 -16.32 -5.79
C HIS A 84 25.95 -15.21 -5.64
N ALA A 85 25.81 -14.35 -6.67
CA ALA A 85 24.93 -13.18 -6.64
C ALA A 85 23.47 -13.50 -6.27
N ASP A 86 22.91 -14.61 -6.75
CA ASP A 86 21.57 -15.10 -6.37
C ASP A 86 21.41 -15.32 -4.85
N CYS A 87 22.39 -15.93 -4.19
CA CYS A 87 22.37 -16.11 -2.74
C CYS A 87 22.41 -14.75 -2.04
N LYS A 88 23.24 -13.81 -2.51
CA LYS A 88 23.33 -12.44 -1.99
C LYS A 88 22.01 -11.68 -2.18
N THR A 89 21.37 -11.78 -3.35
CA THR A 89 20.05 -11.21 -3.63
C THR A 89 18.98 -11.74 -2.67
N LYS A 90 18.93 -13.06 -2.45
CA LYS A 90 17.96 -13.66 -1.52
C LYS A 90 18.24 -13.30 -0.06
N ALA A 91 19.50 -13.25 0.35
CA ALA A 91 19.88 -12.84 1.70
C ALA A 91 19.45 -11.39 1.98
N TYR A 92 19.71 -10.45 1.05
CA TYR A 92 19.18 -9.10 1.17
C TYR A 92 17.65 -9.07 1.19
N PHE A 93 16.98 -9.90 0.40
CA PHE A 93 15.53 -9.96 0.40
C PHE A 93 14.94 -10.49 1.72
N VAL A 94 15.59 -11.47 2.35
CA VAL A 94 15.24 -11.89 3.72
C VAL A 94 15.36 -10.73 4.68
N LEU A 95 16.46 -9.96 4.64
CA LEU A 95 16.64 -8.80 5.52
C LEU A 95 15.59 -7.70 5.28
N ILE A 96 15.24 -7.42 4.01
CA ILE A 96 14.17 -6.47 3.65
C ILE A 96 12.85 -6.89 4.31
N ILE A 97 12.42 -8.14 4.11
CA ILE A 97 11.17 -8.64 4.68
C ILE A 97 11.24 -8.60 6.20
N LEU A 98 12.37 -9.02 6.79
CA LEU A 98 12.56 -9.07 8.24
C LEU A 98 12.47 -7.68 8.88
N PHE A 99 13.07 -6.65 8.26
CA PHE A 99 13.07 -5.29 8.78
C PHE A 99 11.78 -4.51 8.50
N GLN A 100 11.06 -4.86 7.42
CA GLN A 100 9.70 -4.35 7.15
C GLN A 100 8.66 -5.00 8.06
N THR A 101 8.78 -6.30 8.29
CA THR A 101 7.79 -7.06 9.06
C THR A 101 7.91 -6.68 10.53
N LYS A 102 6.81 -6.15 11.09
CA LYS A 102 6.69 -5.85 12.52
C LYS A 102 7.77 -4.87 13.01
N SER A 103 7.89 -3.77 12.27
CA SER A 103 8.77 -2.62 12.56
C SER A 103 8.52 -1.92 13.90
N TYR A 104 7.64 -2.43 14.78
CA TYR A 104 7.54 -2.04 16.18
C TYR A 104 8.53 -2.80 17.08
N PHE A 105 9.13 -3.90 16.59
CA PHE A 105 10.20 -4.65 17.29
C PHE A 105 11.62 -4.15 16.96
N LYS A 106 11.79 -2.88 16.58
CA LYS A 106 13.10 -2.27 16.24
C LYS A 106 14.18 -2.63 17.27
N HIS A 107 13.83 -2.54 18.55
CA HIS A 107 14.74 -2.77 19.68
C HIS A 107 15.15 -4.23 19.90
N SER A 108 14.38 -5.22 19.40
CA SER A 108 14.73 -6.64 19.58
C SER A 108 15.61 -7.19 18.46
N LEU A 109 15.67 -6.49 17.32
CA LEU A 109 16.41 -6.94 16.14
C LEU A 109 17.85 -6.45 16.10
N PHE A 110 18.15 -5.37 16.83
CA PHE A 110 19.40 -4.67 16.72
C PHE A 110 19.91 -4.15 18.07
N ASP A 111 21.21 -4.34 18.28
CA ASP A 111 22.02 -3.45 19.11
C ASP A 111 22.49 -2.26 18.24
N ASP A 112 22.59 -1.07 18.83
CA ASP A 112 22.93 0.18 18.13
C ASP A 112 24.24 0.07 17.35
N ASN A 113 25.22 -0.66 17.90
CA ASN A 113 26.52 -0.87 17.28
C ASN A 113 26.47 -1.79 16.05
N GLU A 114 25.54 -2.75 16.01
CA GLU A 114 25.40 -3.67 14.88
C GLU A 114 24.77 -3.00 13.66
N VAL A 115 23.75 -2.14 13.87
CA VAL A 115 23.13 -1.38 12.78
C VAL A 115 24.14 -0.46 12.14
N LYS A 116 24.92 0.26 12.94
CA LYS A 116 25.91 1.21 12.42
C LYS A 116 26.95 0.51 11.53
N LYS A 117 27.51 -0.61 11.99
CA LYS A 117 28.43 -1.44 11.18
C LYS A 117 27.78 -1.95 9.90
N PHE A 118 26.49 -2.28 9.95
CA PHE A 118 25.76 -2.73 8.78
C PHE A 118 25.51 -1.60 7.77
N VAL A 119 25.09 -0.42 8.24
CA VAL A 119 24.94 0.80 7.44
C VAL A 119 26.26 1.17 6.76
N ASP A 120 27.38 1.09 7.48
CA ASP A 120 28.71 1.32 6.90
C ASP A 120 29.06 0.30 5.82
N HIS A 121 28.74 -0.98 6.05
CA HIS A 121 28.92 -2.02 5.03
C HIS A 121 28.07 -1.77 3.78
N LEU A 122 26.78 -1.43 3.93
CA LEU A 122 25.92 -1.11 2.79
C LEU A 122 26.41 0.09 1.99
N MET A 123 26.99 1.10 2.65
CA MET A 123 27.62 2.23 1.96
C MET A 123 28.84 1.78 1.16
N SER A 124 29.67 0.91 1.73
CA SER A 124 30.84 0.36 1.02
C SER A 124 30.46 -0.45 -0.23
N GLU A 125 29.32 -1.13 -0.20
CA GLU A 125 28.76 -1.87 -1.33
C GLU A 125 28.27 -0.93 -2.44
N LEU A 126 27.67 0.21 -2.09
CA LEU A 126 27.29 1.23 -3.07
C LEU A 126 28.50 1.90 -3.74
N CYS A 127 29.59 2.12 -2.99
CA CYS A 127 30.84 2.62 -3.56
C CYS A 127 31.49 1.62 -4.54
N ASN A 128 31.25 0.32 -4.34
CA ASN A 128 31.79 -0.77 -5.16
C ASN A 128 30.77 -1.34 -6.15
N GLU A 129 29.78 -0.56 -6.57
CA GLU A 129 28.62 -1.06 -7.32
C GLU A 129 28.96 -1.80 -8.61
N LYS A 130 30.08 -1.47 -9.27
CA LYS A 130 30.54 -2.13 -10.51
C LYS A 130 30.79 -3.63 -10.33
N LYS A 131 30.99 -4.10 -9.08
CA LYS A 131 31.18 -5.51 -8.75
C LYS A 131 29.86 -6.26 -8.51
N SER A 132 28.74 -5.55 -8.41
CA SER A 132 27.44 -6.11 -8.06
C SER A 132 26.53 -6.24 -9.28
N THR A 133 25.78 -7.34 -9.34
CA THR A 133 24.79 -7.52 -10.40
C THR A 133 23.59 -6.58 -10.19
N PRO A 134 22.83 -6.25 -11.25
CA PRO A 134 21.67 -5.37 -11.13
C PRO A 134 20.61 -5.82 -10.11
N MET A 135 20.40 -7.13 -9.97
CA MET A 135 19.47 -7.71 -8.99
C MET A 135 19.97 -7.58 -7.55
N VAL A 136 21.29 -7.62 -7.32
CA VAL A 136 21.87 -7.35 -6.00
C VAL A 136 21.71 -5.86 -5.67
N LEU A 137 22.05 -4.98 -6.62
CA LEU A 137 21.88 -3.53 -6.45
C LEU A 137 20.42 -3.16 -6.19
N GLN A 138 19.48 -3.78 -6.91
CA GLN A 138 18.04 -3.60 -6.66
C GLN A 138 17.71 -3.79 -5.17
N LYS A 139 18.17 -4.90 -4.58
CA LYS A 139 17.89 -5.22 -3.17
C LYS A 139 18.65 -4.32 -2.20
N ILE A 140 19.85 -3.86 -2.54
CA ILE A 140 20.57 -2.89 -1.71
C ILE A 140 19.79 -1.56 -1.65
N TYR A 141 19.29 -1.03 -2.77
CA TYR A 141 18.49 0.19 -2.76
C TYR A 141 17.15 0.01 -2.05
N GLU A 142 16.43 -1.11 -2.28
CA GLU A 142 15.20 -1.42 -1.54
C GLU A 142 15.46 -1.44 -0.02
N LEU A 143 16.56 -2.07 0.41
CA LEU A 143 16.94 -2.15 1.82
C LEU A 143 17.25 -0.77 2.43
N TRP A 144 17.91 0.13 1.69
CA TRP A 144 18.10 1.50 2.14
C TRP A 144 16.78 2.23 2.38
N GLY A 145 15.77 1.99 1.54
CA GLY A 145 14.43 2.53 1.76
C GLY A 145 13.80 2.01 3.05
N VAL A 146 13.91 0.71 3.31
CA VAL A 146 13.40 0.09 4.56
C VAL A 146 14.10 0.63 5.80
N LEU A 147 15.43 0.75 5.74
CA LEU A 147 16.21 1.33 6.83
C LEU A 147 15.86 2.82 7.02
N GLY A 148 15.65 3.57 5.94
CA GLY A 148 15.23 4.96 6.02
C GLY A 148 13.84 5.13 6.64
N GLU A 149 12.93 4.21 6.35
CA GLU A 149 11.54 4.24 6.83
C GLU A 149 11.37 3.78 8.29
N HIS A 150 12.12 2.77 8.71
CA HIS A 150 11.94 2.14 10.02
C HIS A 150 13.15 2.24 10.95
N TYR A 151 14.31 2.69 10.48
CA TYR A 151 15.55 2.78 11.25
C TYR A 151 16.21 4.15 11.05
N GLU A 152 15.36 5.18 11.05
CA GLU A 152 15.66 6.56 10.67
C GLU A 152 16.83 7.16 11.47
N THR A 153 16.95 6.84 12.76
CA THR A 153 18.04 7.32 13.62
C THR A 153 19.43 6.92 13.12
N TYR A 154 19.56 5.72 12.56
CA TYR A 154 20.84 5.19 12.07
C TYR A 154 21.16 5.64 10.64
N VAL A 155 20.13 5.92 9.83
CA VAL A 155 20.29 6.38 8.44
C VAL A 155 20.49 7.89 8.37
N SER A 156 19.92 8.65 9.32
CA SER A 156 19.93 10.12 9.36
C SER A 156 21.30 10.76 9.03
N PRO A 157 22.44 10.30 9.60
CA PRO A 157 23.74 10.92 9.33
C PRO A 157 24.20 10.86 7.87
N LYS A 158 23.69 9.90 7.08
CA LYS A 158 24.06 9.68 5.68
C LYS A 158 22.89 9.86 4.71
N ALA A 159 21.71 10.21 5.20
CA ALA A 159 20.48 10.22 4.42
C ALA A 159 20.58 11.16 3.19
N GLY A 160 21.15 12.36 3.35
CA GLY A 160 21.36 13.29 2.24
C GLY A 160 22.28 12.74 1.14
N GLN A 161 23.38 12.07 1.51
CA GLN A 161 24.28 11.43 0.55
C GLN A 161 23.59 10.29 -0.21
N ILE A 162 22.80 9.48 0.50
CA ILE A 162 22.05 8.36 -0.07
C ILE A 162 20.99 8.88 -1.04
N MET A 163 20.22 9.90 -0.63
CA MET A 163 19.20 10.56 -1.45
C MET A 163 19.81 11.12 -2.73
N ARG A 164 20.88 11.91 -2.62
CA ARG A 164 21.61 12.48 -3.77
C ARG A 164 22.04 11.41 -4.76
N ASN A 165 22.65 10.33 -4.27
CA ASN A 165 23.12 9.23 -5.11
C ASN A 165 21.97 8.51 -5.82
N MET A 166 20.85 8.26 -5.12
CA MET A 166 19.66 7.64 -5.71
C MET A 166 19.02 8.52 -6.77
N VAL A 167 18.83 9.82 -6.49
CA VAL A 167 18.22 10.79 -7.43
C VAL A 167 19.09 10.99 -8.67
N PHE A 168 20.41 11.12 -8.51
CA PHE A 168 21.34 11.22 -9.63
C PHE A 168 21.26 9.99 -10.55
N LYS A 169 21.23 8.79 -9.97
CA LYS A 169 21.12 7.54 -10.75
C LYS A 169 19.76 7.39 -11.39
N LEU A 170 18.68 7.78 -10.70
CA LEU A 170 17.33 7.81 -11.26
C LEU A 170 17.28 8.68 -12.51
N LYS A 171 17.81 9.91 -12.43
CA LYS A 171 17.89 10.84 -13.56
C LYS A 171 18.65 10.23 -14.75
N ASN A 172 19.83 9.67 -14.50
CA ASN A 172 20.66 9.11 -15.57
C ASN A 172 20.02 7.88 -16.23
N GLN A 173 19.41 6.99 -15.45
CA GLN A 173 18.76 5.79 -15.99
C GLN A 173 17.45 6.12 -16.72
N THR A 174 16.73 7.17 -16.29
CA THR A 174 15.46 7.57 -16.93
C THR A 174 15.69 8.38 -18.21
N ASN A 175 16.78 9.15 -18.29
CA ASN A 175 17.12 9.93 -19.47
C ASN A 175 17.93 9.16 -20.53
N SER A 176 18.49 7.99 -20.16
CA SER A 176 19.25 7.15 -21.11
C SER A 176 18.33 6.57 -22.19
N ARG A 177 18.75 6.72 -23.46
CA ARG A 177 18.09 6.05 -24.60
C ARG A 177 18.60 4.63 -24.83
N GLU A 178 19.73 4.27 -24.22
CA GLU A 178 20.39 2.96 -24.35
C GLU A 178 20.24 2.15 -23.06
N ASP A 179 19.88 0.87 -23.20
CA ASP A 179 19.85 -0.21 -22.20
C ASP A 179 19.48 0.19 -20.75
N VAL A 180 18.25 0.69 -20.59
CA VAL A 180 17.66 1.01 -19.28
C VAL A 180 17.61 -0.23 -18.38
N ASN A 181 18.27 -0.14 -17.21
CA ASN A 181 18.29 -1.24 -16.26
C ASN A 181 17.06 -1.24 -15.36
N ILE A 182 16.04 -2.01 -15.74
CA ILE A 182 14.74 -2.06 -15.06
C ILE A 182 14.87 -2.52 -13.61
N SER A 183 15.74 -3.48 -13.29
CA SER A 183 15.93 -3.95 -11.91
C SER A 183 16.55 -2.86 -11.04
N LEU A 184 17.58 -2.18 -11.54
CA LEU A 184 18.22 -1.06 -10.85
C LEU A 184 17.22 0.07 -10.59
N LEU A 185 16.48 0.50 -11.62
CA LEU A 185 15.42 1.51 -11.49
C LEU A 185 14.35 1.10 -10.46
N THR A 186 13.91 -0.16 -10.50
CA THR A 186 12.94 -0.68 -9.52
C THR A 186 13.47 -0.53 -8.09
N GLY A 187 14.74 -0.86 -7.88
CA GLY A 187 15.38 -0.75 -6.56
C GLY A 187 15.51 0.69 -6.10
N ILE A 188 16.00 1.59 -6.96
CA ILE A 188 16.16 3.01 -6.65
C ILE A 188 14.81 3.63 -6.27
N VAL A 189 13.79 3.42 -7.10
CA VAL A 189 12.46 4.01 -6.88
C VAL A 189 11.81 3.44 -5.60
N THR A 190 11.92 2.13 -5.36
CA THR A 190 11.42 1.51 -4.13
C THR A 190 12.19 2.01 -2.89
N GLY A 191 13.51 2.20 -3.02
CA GLY A 191 14.36 2.78 -1.99
C GLY A 191 13.94 4.21 -1.64
N LEU A 192 13.77 5.07 -2.64
CA LEU A 192 13.27 6.43 -2.47
C LEU A 192 11.88 6.46 -1.81
N THR A 193 10.99 5.53 -2.20
CA THR A 193 9.65 5.42 -1.62
C THR A 193 9.68 5.25 -0.09
N GLY A 194 10.61 4.45 0.44
CA GLY A 194 10.77 4.28 1.90
C GLY A 194 11.54 5.43 2.55
N LEU A 195 12.62 5.89 1.90
CA LEU A 195 13.48 6.96 2.42
C LEU A 195 12.69 8.27 2.63
N MET A 196 11.85 8.64 1.66
CA MET A 196 11.07 9.88 1.68
C MET A 196 10.01 9.94 2.80
N VAL A 197 9.74 8.84 3.52
CA VAL A 197 8.79 8.84 4.64
C VAL A 197 9.28 9.71 5.80
N ASN A 198 10.58 9.62 6.12
CA ASN A 198 11.18 10.36 7.24
C ASN A 198 12.15 11.45 6.77
N PHE A 199 12.52 11.44 5.49
CA PHE A 199 13.56 12.29 4.92
C PHE A 199 13.04 13.07 3.72
N SER A 200 12.61 14.32 3.96
CA SER A 200 12.11 15.18 2.89
C SER A 200 13.23 15.52 1.89
N PRO A 201 13.00 15.36 0.56
CA PRO A 201 13.95 15.77 -0.46
C PRO A 201 14.31 17.26 -0.41
N ASP A 202 13.37 18.12 0.00
CA ASP A 202 13.55 19.58 0.01
C ASP A 202 14.46 20.06 1.16
N GLY A 203 14.50 19.31 2.27
CA GLY A 203 15.36 19.62 3.42
C GLY A 203 16.81 19.14 3.28
N MET A 204 17.16 18.48 2.16
CA MET A 204 18.43 17.77 1.99
C MET A 204 19.39 18.40 0.98
N SER A 205 19.01 19.50 0.32
CA SER A 205 19.95 20.29 -0.47
C SER A 205 20.94 20.99 0.46
N THR A 206 22.23 20.66 0.35
CA THR A 206 23.28 21.28 1.17
C THR A 206 23.67 22.64 0.61
N MET A 207 24.22 23.53 1.44
CA MET A 207 24.77 24.83 0.99
C MET A 207 25.85 24.67 -0.10
N GLU A 208 26.58 23.55 -0.15
CA GLU A 208 27.54 23.24 -1.22
C GLU A 208 26.87 22.98 -2.59
N ASP A 209 25.63 22.48 -2.59
CA ASP A 209 24.83 22.31 -3.82
C ASP A 209 24.32 23.66 -4.38
N VAL A 210 24.25 24.69 -3.52
CA VAL A 210 23.82 26.05 -3.88
C VAL A 210 24.92 26.81 -4.62
N CYS A 211 26.19 26.55 -4.31
CA CYS A 211 27.32 27.31 -4.85
C CYS A 211 27.88 26.79 -6.19
N SER A 212 27.48 25.59 -6.64
CA SER A 212 28.21 24.89 -7.71
C SER A 212 27.52 24.84 -9.08
N SER A 213 26.29 25.34 -9.25
CA SER A 213 25.68 25.50 -10.58
C SER A 213 24.43 26.39 -10.54
N ASN A 214 24.14 27.11 -11.63
CA ASN A 214 22.90 27.86 -11.92
C ASN A 214 21.62 26.99 -11.95
N THR A 215 21.64 25.79 -11.38
CA THR A 215 20.52 24.86 -11.31
C THR A 215 20.42 24.38 -9.87
N GLN A 216 19.50 24.96 -9.10
CA GLN A 216 18.94 24.31 -7.92
C GLN A 216 18.56 22.88 -8.36
N HIS A 217 19.33 21.87 -7.96
CA HIS A 217 18.97 20.48 -8.19
C HIS A 217 17.85 20.15 -7.21
N ASN A 218 16.63 20.60 -7.55
CA ASN A 218 15.46 20.25 -6.79
C ASN A 218 15.25 18.73 -6.97
N TYR A 219 15.63 17.97 -5.95
CA TYR A 219 15.49 16.51 -5.93
C TYR A 219 14.04 16.11 -6.19
N LEU A 220 13.08 16.86 -5.65
CA LEU A 220 11.66 16.63 -5.82
C LEU A 220 11.22 16.80 -7.28
N VAL A 221 11.70 17.84 -7.98
CA VAL A 221 11.46 18.01 -9.43
C VAL A 221 12.01 16.83 -10.22
N THR A 222 13.26 16.44 -9.94
CA THR A 222 13.91 15.33 -10.67
C THR A 222 13.15 14.00 -10.45
N ILE A 223 12.72 13.75 -9.22
CA ILE A 223 11.90 12.59 -8.87
C ILE A 223 10.55 12.66 -9.61
N TYR A 224 9.87 13.80 -9.59
CA TYR A 224 8.60 14.00 -10.27
C TYR A 224 8.70 13.76 -11.77
N GLU A 225 9.68 14.36 -12.45
CA GLU A 225 9.90 14.18 -13.89
C GLU A 225 10.16 12.70 -14.22
N SER A 226 10.98 12.03 -13.40
CA SER A 226 11.28 10.62 -13.58
C SER A 226 10.04 9.73 -13.40
N ILE A 227 9.21 10.03 -12.38
CA ILE A 227 7.92 9.35 -12.17
C ILE A 227 6.98 9.60 -13.34
N LYS A 228 6.91 10.85 -13.83
CA LYS A 228 6.06 11.20 -14.98
C LYS A 228 6.44 10.38 -16.20
N ILE A 229 7.73 10.24 -16.51
CA ILE A 229 8.23 9.39 -17.60
C ILE A 229 7.88 7.91 -17.36
N LEU A 230 8.19 7.38 -16.18
CA LEU A 230 7.95 5.97 -15.82
C LEU A 230 6.47 5.60 -15.67
N SER A 231 5.59 6.58 -15.54
CA SER A 231 4.15 6.37 -15.43
C SER A 231 3.47 6.16 -16.78
N VAL A 232 4.11 6.58 -17.88
CA VAL A 232 3.52 6.48 -19.21
C VAL A 232 3.33 5.01 -19.56
N PHE A 233 2.09 4.63 -19.83
CA PHE A 233 1.80 3.28 -20.27
C PHE A 233 2.22 3.09 -21.73
N ASP A 234 3.19 2.21 -21.97
CA ASP A 234 3.60 1.76 -23.32
C ASP A 234 3.33 0.25 -23.50
N PRO A 235 2.49 -0.18 -24.46
CA PRO A 235 2.21 -1.60 -24.70
C PRO A 235 3.45 -2.45 -25.01
N ASN A 236 4.52 -1.86 -25.57
CA ASN A 236 5.73 -2.58 -25.97
C ASN A 236 6.61 -3.00 -24.77
N HIS A 237 6.40 -2.37 -23.61
CA HIS A 237 7.16 -2.69 -22.40
C HIS A 237 6.59 -3.93 -21.69
N THR A 238 7.26 -5.08 -21.83
CA THR A 238 6.85 -6.33 -21.16
C THR A 238 7.26 -6.40 -19.68
N ARG A 239 8.33 -5.69 -19.30
CA ARG A 239 8.87 -5.67 -17.92
C ARG A 239 8.54 -4.36 -17.20
N ARG A 240 7.39 -4.30 -16.52
CA ARG A 240 6.89 -3.08 -15.86
C ARG A 240 7.21 -2.96 -14.36
N MET A 241 8.27 -3.61 -13.87
CA MET A 241 8.60 -3.56 -12.43
C MET A 241 8.93 -2.13 -11.97
N ALA A 242 9.77 -1.41 -12.72
CA ALA A 242 10.14 -0.03 -12.39
C ALA A 242 8.94 0.94 -12.50
N HIS A 243 8.07 0.74 -13.48
CA HIS A 243 6.87 1.55 -13.70
C HIS A 243 5.88 1.39 -12.53
N ARG A 244 5.64 0.15 -12.09
CA ARG A 244 4.84 -0.14 -10.90
C ARG A 244 5.46 0.46 -9.63
N ALA A 245 6.78 0.40 -9.48
CA ALA A 245 7.46 1.03 -8.35
C ALA A 245 7.28 2.57 -8.36
N ALA A 246 7.34 3.20 -9.55
CA ALA A 246 7.15 4.65 -9.68
C ALA A 246 5.74 5.08 -9.32
N LEU A 247 4.72 4.32 -9.75
CA LEU A 247 3.33 4.59 -9.37
C LEU A 247 3.08 4.39 -7.87
N LYS A 248 3.74 3.42 -7.23
CA LYS A 248 3.68 3.25 -5.76
C LYS A 248 4.36 4.40 -5.01
N LEU A 249 5.50 4.89 -5.51
CA LEU A 249 6.14 6.09 -4.97
C LEU A 249 5.18 7.28 -5.08
N PHE A 250 4.58 7.45 -6.26
CA PHE A 250 3.62 8.52 -6.53
C PHE A 250 2.39 8.44 -5.63
N GLU A 251 1.78 7.27 -5.48
CA GLU A 251 0.68 7.02 -4.56
C GLU A 251 1.05 7.45 -3.13
N ARG A 252 2.19 6.99 -2.62
CA ARG A 252 2.60 7.20 -1.23
C ARG A 252 2.91 8.66 -0.90
N HIS A 253 3.52 9.37 -1.85
CA HIS A 253 4.07 10.72 -1.63
C HIS A 253 3.36 11.80 -2.47
N LEU A 254 2.14 11.52 -2.93
CA LEU A 254 1.43 12.34 -3.89
C LEU A 254 1.32 13.81 -3.48
N SER A 255 1.09 14.08 -2.19
CA SER A 255 0.95 15.43 -1.64
C SER A 255 2.19 16.29 -1.84
N LEU A 256 3.39 15.69 -1.90
CA LEU A 256 4.63 16.43 -2.17
C LEU A 256 4.68 16.94 -3.62
N PHE A 257 3.97 16.28 -4.53
CA PHE A 257 4.02 16.62 -5.96
C PHE A 257 2.88 17.54 -6.40
N LEU A 258 2.02 17.98 -5.49
CA LEU A 258 0.79 18.70 -5.82
C LEU A 258 1.05 19.97 -6.64
N GLU A 259 2.09 20.73 -6.31
CA GLU A 259 2.48 21.95 -7.03
C GLU A 259 2.95 21.69 -8.47
N TYR A 260 3.50 20.50 -8.75
CA TYR A 260 3.91 20.12 -10.12
C TYR A 260 2.77 19.49 -10.91
N ILE A 261 1.75 18.97 -10.22
CA ILE A 261 0.55 18.38 -10.83
C ILE A 261 -0.46 19.49 -11.16
N PHE A 262 -0.79 20.32 -10.18
CA PHE A 262 -1.82 21.34 -10.29
C PHE A 262 -1.25 22.65 -10.84
N PRO A 263 -1.95 23.34 -11.76
CA PRO A 263 -3.18 22.92 -12.43
C PRO A 263 -2.93 22.10 -13.71
N ASN A 264 -1.74 22.20 -14.31
CA ASN A 264 -1.54 21.90 -15.72
C ASN A 264 -1.51 20.41 -16.07
N ASN A 265 -1.15 19.54 -15.12
CA ASN A 265 -0.96 18.11 -15.37
C ASN A 265 -2.08 17.23 -14.80
N VAL A 266 -3.11 17.81 -14.15
CA VAL A 266 -4.18 17.06 -13.47
C VAL A 266 -4.93 16.13 -14.43
N ILE A 267 -5.41 16.69 -15.56
CA ILE A 267 -6.19 15.94 -16.55
C ILE A 267 -5.31 14.86 -17.20
N TRP A 268 -4.06 15.20 -17.53
CA TRP A 268 -3.11 14.23 -18.09
C TRP A 268 -2.86 13.05 -17.15
N TRP A 269 -2.66 13.32 -15.86
CA TRP A 269 -2.47 12.27 -14.86
C TRP A 269 -3.72 11.39 -14.75
N HIS A 270 -4.90 11.99 -14.67
CA HIS A 270 -6.15 11.25 -14.63
C HIS A 270 -6.30 10.29 -15.83
N GLU A 271 -6.10 10.79 -17.05
CA GLU A 271 -6.19 9.98 -18.27
C GLU A 271 -5.09 8.92 -18.36
N ASN A 272 -3.87 9.24 -17.93
CA ASN A 272 -2.76 8.29 -17.94
C ASN A 272 -2.99 7.14 -16.93
N LEU A 273 -3.43 7.46 -15.71
CA LEU A 273 -3.72 6.45 -14.68
C LEU A 273 -4.87 5.52 -15.09
N ARG A 274 -5.87 6.04 -15.81
CA ARG A 274 -6.96 5.20 -16.36
C ARG A 274 -6.46 4.06 -17.23
N LYS A 275 -5.39 4.27 -18.00
CA LYS A 275 -4.79 3.22 -18.86
C LYS A 275 -4.30 2.01 -18.04
N TRP A 276 -3.90 2.22 -16.79
CA TRP A 276 -3.44 1.16 -15.90
C TRP A 276 -4.59 0.33 -15.30
N ILE A 277 -5.75 0.96 -15.06
CA ILE A 277 -6.94 0.30 -14.48
C ILE A 277 -7.43 -0.83 -15.39
N TYR A 278 -7.40 -0.63 -16.71
CA TYR A 278 -7.88 -1.64 -17.68
C TYR A 278 -6.93 -2.82 -17.90
N LYS A 279 -5.78 -2.87 -17.20
CA LYS A 279 -4.82 -4.00 -17.31
C LYS A 279 -5.20 -5.14 -16.38
N LEU A 280 -4.41 -6.20 -16.33
CA LEU A 280 -4.66 -7.38 -15.48
C LEU A 280 -3.59 -7.52 -14.41
N GLY A 281 -3.89 -8.30 -13.37
CA GLY A 281 -2.94 -8.64 -12.32
C GLY A 281 -2.42 -7.41 -11.55
N GLU A 282 -1.11 -7.35 -11.37
CA GLU A 282 -0.45 -6.34 -10.54
C GLU A 282 -0.50 -4.92 -11.13
N ASP A 283 -0.55 -4.78 -12.45
CA ASP A 283 -0.63 -3.46 -13.10
C ASP A 283 -1.97 -2.79 -12.77
N ARG A 284 -3.07 -3.56 -12.79
CA ARG A 284 -4.40 -3.10 -12.35
C ARG A 284 -4.40 -2.68 -10.90
N LYS A 285 -3.85 -3.51 -10.01
CA LYS A 285 -3.84 -3.22 -8.56
C LYS A 285 -3.14 -1.89 -8.25
N VAL A 286 -1.97 -1.69 -8.85
CA VAL A 286 -1.23 -0.43 -8.69
C VAL A 286 -1.99 0.73 -9.31
N GLY A 287 -2.58 0.55 -10.50
CA GLY A 287 -3.42 1.55 -11.17
C GLY A 287 -4.62 2.00 -10.33
N ILE A 288 -5.32 1.06 -9.68
CA ILE A 288 -6.45 1.36 -8.78
C ILE A 288 -5.98 2.14 -7.55
N ALA A 289 -4.93 1.65 -6.86
CA ALA A 289 -4.42 2.27 -5.65
C ALA A 289 -3.99 3.73 -5.88
N VAL A 290 -3.18 3.97 -6.91
CA VAL A 290 -2.72 5.32 -7.25
C VAL A 290 -3.85 6.22 -7.74
N SER A 291 -4.84 5.69 -8.48
CA SER A 291 -5.98 6.48 -8.96
C SER A 291 -6.88 6.93 -7.80
N SER A 292 -7.15 6.02 -6.86
CA SER A 292 -7.95 6.32 -5.67
C SER A 292 -7.27 7.43 -4.85
N LYS A 293 -5.96 7.28 -4.56
CA LYS A 293 -5.21 8.30 -3.83
C LYS A 293 -5.11 9.63 -4.58
N PHE A 294 -4.96 9.57 -5.90
CA PHE A 294 -4.94 10.75 -6.77
C PHE A 294 -6.23 11.55 -6.68
N GLN A 295 -7.37 10.90 -6.82
CA GLN A 295 -8.67 11.55 -6.73
C GLN A 295 -8.93 12.15 -5.35
N GLU A 296 -8.52 11.45 -4.27
CA GLU A 296 -8.63 11.95 -2.89
C GLU A 296 -7.86 13.27 -2.70
N VAL A 297 -6.58 13.31 -3.10
CA VAL A 297 -5.73 14.50 -2.93
C VAL A 297 -6.20 15.66 -3.79
N ILE A 298 -6.58 15.40 -5.04
CA ILE A 298 -7.12 16.44 -5.93
C ILE A 298 -8.45 16.96 -5.38
N ALA A 299 -9.35 16.10 -4.91
CA ALA A 299 -10.62 16.52 -4.32
C ALA A 299 -10.41 17.39 -3.08
N TYR A 300 -9.46 17.03 -2.20
CA TYR A 300 -9.08 17.86 -1.07
C TYR A 300 -8.58 19.24 -1.52
N HIS A 301 -7.67 19.29 -2.50
CA HIS A 301 -7.16 20.56 -3.03
C HIS A 301 -8.26 21.42 -3.67
N LEU A 302 -9.18 20.82 -4.42
CA LEU A 302 -10.34 21.52 -5.00
C LEU A 302 -11.29 22.07 -3.92
N SER A 303 -11.37 21.43 -2.75
CA SER A 303 -12.21 21.91 -1.65
C SER A 303 -11.65 23.12 -0.92
N CYS A 304 -10.34 23.39 -1.05
CA CYS A 304 -9.63 24.47 -0.37
C CYS A 304 -9.14 25.58 -1.31
N SER A 305 -9.27 25.41 -2.62
CA SER A 305 -8.80 26.37 -3.62
C SER A 305 -9.97 27.00 -4.37
N GLU A 306 -9.79 28.24 -4.78
CA GLU A 306 -10.77 28.99 -5.57
C GLU A 306 -10.11 29.53 -6.84
N GLY A 307 -10.92 29.78 -7.87
CA GLY A 307 -10.47 30.43 -9.10
C GLY A 307 -10.93 29.72 -10.38
N PRO A 308 -10.74 30.37 -11.54
CA PRO A 308 -11.27 29.89 -12.81
C PRO A 308 -10.66 28.56 -13.24
N THR A 309 -9.38 28.32 -12.93
CA THR A 309 -8.70 27.07 -13.27
C THR A 309 -9.19 25.91 -12.40
N THR A 310 -9.34 26.14 -11.09
CA THR A 310 -9.95 25.19 -10.15
C THR A 310 -11.36 24.80 -10.59
N GLN A 311 -12.17 25.77 -11.00
CA GLN A 311 -13.53 25.52 -11.47
C GLN A 311 -13.56 24.64 -12.74
N LYS A 312 -12.65 24.86 -13.70
CA LYS A 312 -12.54 24.02 -14.90
C LYS A 312 -12.18 22.58 -14.57
N ILE A 313 -11.22 22.36 -13.67
CA ILE A 313 -10.79 21.03 -13.23
C ILE A 313 -11.91 20.34 -12.44
N PHE A 314 -12.60 21.06 -11.56
CA PHE A 314 -13.77 20.57 -10.84
C PHE A 314 -14.87 20.11 -11.81
N GLN A 315 -15.23 20.93 -12.79
CA GLN A 315 -16.23 20.59 -13.80
C GLN A 315 -15.83 19.35 -14.63
N TYR A 316 -14.55 19.21 -14.96
CA TYR A 316 -14.03 18.00 -15.62
C TYR A 316 -14.31 16.74 -14.79
N PHE A 317 -13.97 16.73 -13.49
CA PHE A 317 -14.21 15.57 -12.63
C PHE A 317 -15.69 15.29 -12.39
N VAL A 318 -16.50 16.32 -12.12
CA VAL A 318 -17.95 16.15 -11.94
C VAL A 318 -18.59 15.53 -13.18
N ARG A 319 -18.24 16.03 -14.37
CA ARG A 319 -18.73 15.48 -15.64
C ARG A 319 -18.28 14.02 -15.81
N TYR A 320 -16.99 13.76 -15.65
CA TYR A 320 -16.44 12.42 -15.77
C TYR A 320 -17.13 11.42 -14.84
N TYR A 321 -17.32 11.75 -13.56
CA TYR A 321 -17.99 10.85 -12.62
C TYR A 321 -19.46 10.64 -12.97
N LYS A 322 -20.20 11.70 -13.35
CA LYS A 322 -21.60 11.56 -13.80
C LYS A 322 -21.70 10.65 -15.03
N ASP A 323 -20.93 10.93 -16.08
CA ASP A 323 -20.92 10.14 -17.31
C ASP A 323 -20.59 8.65 -17.02
N THR A 324 -19.63 8.40 -16.13
CA THR A 324 -19.21 7.05 -15.71
C THR A 324 -20.32 6.33 -14.91
N LEU A 325 -21.01 7.06 -14.03
CA LEU A 325 -22.14 6.60 -13.23
C LEU A 325 -23.47 6.57 -13.99
N GLU A 326 -23.54 7.04 -15.23
CA GLU A 326 -24.74 6.97 -16.08
C GLU A 326 -24.59 5.90 -17.16
N SER A 327 -23.37 5.60 -17.60
CA SER A 327 -23.09 4.51 -18.54
C SER A 327 -23.35 3.13 -17.92
N SER A 328 -24.06 2.26 -18.65
CA SER A 328 -24.27 0.85 -18.30
C SER A 328 -23.08 -0.04 -18.66
N GLU A 329 -22.16 0.43 -19.50
CA GLU A 329 -21.03 -0.33 -20.04
C GLU A 329 -19.73 -0.15 -19.24
N THR A 330 -19.75 0.71 -18.20
CA THR A 330 -18.57 0.99 -17.38
C THR A 330 -18.04 -0.27 -16.68
N PRO A 331 -16.74 -0.58 -16.82
CA PRO A 331 -16.12 -1.69 -16.09
C PRO A 331 -16.22 -1.54 -14.56
N PRO A 332 -16.34 -2.63 -13.79
CA PRO A 332 -16.56 -2.57 -12.34
C PRO A 332 -15.51 -1.76 -11.56
N GLN A 333 -14.24 -1.82 -11.99
CA GLN A 333 -13.14 -1.12 -11.32
C GLN A 333 -13.21 0.39 -11.54
N GLU A 334 -13.54 0.81 -12.76
CA GLU A 334 -13.71 2.23 -13.09
C GLU A 334 -14.96 2.80 -12.41
N LEU A 335 -16.04 2.01 -12.35
CA LEU A 335 -17.25 2.37 -11.60
C LEU A 335 -16.95 2.58 -10.11
N THR A 336 -16.19 1.68 -9.50
CA THR A 336 -15.82 1.79 -8.07
C THR A 336 -14.97 3.03 -7.81
N LEU A 337 -13.99 3.31 -8.68
CA LEU A 337 -13.19 4.53 -8.59
C LEU A 337 -14.02 5.81 -8.82
N ALA A 338 -15.02 5.78 -9.71
CA ALA A 338 -15.92 6.92 -9.89
C ALA A 338 -16.77 7.16 -8.64
N ILE A 339 -17.26 6.10 -7.97
CA ILE A 339 -17.97 6.21 -6.69
C ILE A 339 -17.07 6.82 -5.61
N GLN A 340 -15.85 6.31 -5.45
CA GLN A 340 -14.85 6.84 -4.49
C GLN A 340 -14.47 8.29 -4.78
N GLY A 341 -14.19 8.60 -6.05
CA GLY A 341 -13.81 9.92 -6.51
C GLY A 341 -14.93 10.93 -6.30
N PHE A 342 -16.19 10.56 -6.57
CA PHE A 342 -17.33 11.44 -6.32
C PHE A 342 -17.53 11.63 -4.80
N GLY A 343 -17.47 10.55 -4.01
CA GLY A 343 -17.52 10.63 -2.55
C GLY A 343 -16.47 11.57 -1.95
N SER A 344 -15.23 11.52 -2.46
CA SER A 344 -14.14 12.41 -2.05
C SER A 344 -14.37 13.87 -2.45
N LEU A 345 -15.03 14.10 -3.60
CA LEU A 345 -15.35 15.43 -4.11
C LEU A 345 -16.54 16.10 -3.40
N SER A 346 -17.27 15.38 -2.55
CA SER A 346 -18.47 15.85 -1.83
C SER A 346 -18.31 17.25 -1.21
N ARG A 347 -17.21 17.51 -0.51
CA ARG A 347 -16.94 18.81 0.10
C ARG A 347 -16.77 19.94 -0.93
N ALA A 348 -16.05 19.68 -2.02
CA ALA A 348 -15.92 20.64 -3.12
C ALA A 348 -17.28 20.87 -3.81
N CYS A 349 -18.10 19.82 -3.95
CA CYS A 349 -19.46 19.93 -4.46
C CYS A 349 -20.34 20.81 -3.56
N ASN A 350 -20.28 20.67 -2.23
CA ASN A 350 -21.03 21.52 -1.32
C ASN A 350 -20.65 23.01 -1.42
N ASN A 351 -19.36 23.29 -1.66
CA ASN A 351 -18.86 24.66 -1.81
C ASN A 351 -19.23 25.28 -3.17
N LEU A 352 -19.24 24.48 -4.24
CA LEU A 352 -19.33 24.98 -5.63
C LEU A 352 -20.67 24.69 -6.33
N LEU A 353 -21.53 23.84 -5.77
CA LEU A 353 -22.83 23.47 -6.31
C LEU A 353 -23.97 23.80 -5.35
N SER A 354 -25.22 23.64 -5.81
CA SER A 354 -26.38 23.83 -4.94
C SER A 354 -26.58 22.63 -4.01
N SER A 355 -27.26 22.86 -2.87
CA SER A 355 -27.64 21.77 -1.94
C SER A 355 -28.41 20.64 -2.65
N LYS A 356 -29.23 20.99 -3.64
CA LYS A 356 -30.01 20.04 -4.43
C LYS A 356 -29.11 19.16 -5.31
N ASP A 357 -28.00 19.68 -5.82
CA ASP A 357 -27.05 18.91 -6.61
C ASP A 357 -26.34 17.84 -5.76
N VAL A 358 -26.08 18.14 -4.49
CA VAL A 358 -25.49 17.18 -3.53
C VAL A 358 -26.47 16.03 -3.22
N GLU A 359 -27.77 16.33 -3.09
CA GLU A 359 -28.81 15.29 -2.93
C GLU A 359 -28.97 14.40 -4.17
N VAL A 360 -28.91 15.00 -5.37
CA VAL A 360 -28.91 14.24 -6.64
C VAL A 360 -27.68 13.35 -6.73
N MET A 361 -26.52 13.86 -6.33
CA MET A 361 -25.26 13.12 -6.27
C MET A 361 -25.37 11.90 -5.33
N PHE A 362 -25.92 12.07 -4.12
CA PHE A 362 -26.17 10.94 -3.21
C PHE A 362 -27.07 9.89 -3.85
N SER A 363 -28.16 10.32 -4.48
CA SER A 363 -29.13 9.41 -5.10
C SER A 363 -28.52 8.62 -6.26
N LEU A 364 -27.73 9.28 -7.12
CA LEU A 364 -27.03 8.64 -8.23
C LEU A 364 -26.01 7.60 -7.74
N VAL A 365 -25.19 7.97 -6.75
CA VAL A 365 -24.20 7.05 -6.18
C VAL A 365 -24.89 5.87 -5.50
N LEU A 366 -25.94 6.10 -4.72
CA LEU A 366 -26.68 5.05 -4.02
C LEU A 366 -27.28 4.05 -5.01
N GLN A 367 -27.90 4.55 -6.08
CA GLN A 367 -28.47 3.70 -7.13
C GLN A 367 -27.39 2.80 -7.74
N ARG A 368 -26.20 3.33 -8.02
CA ARG A 368 -25.08 2.55 -8.58
C ARG A 368 -24.45 1.57 -7.61
N VAL A 369 -24.34 1.93 -6.33
CA VAL A 369 -23.94 1.01 -5.25
C VAL A 369 -24.91 -0.17 -5.17
N GLN A 370 -26.21 0.10 -5.17
CA GLN A 370 -27.24 -0.95 -5.14
C GLN A 370 -27.14 -1.86 -6.36
N GLN A 371 -27.04 -1.32 -7.57
CA GLN A 371 -26.87 -2.13 -8.78
C GLN A 371 -25.59 -3.00 -8.73
N SER A 372 -24.49 -2.47 -8.22
CA SER A 372 -23.23 -3.20 -8.06
C SER A 372 -23.39 -4.37 -7.07
N LEU A 373 -24.08 -4.14 -5.95
CA LEU A 373 -24.35 -5.17 -4.93
C LEU A 373 -25.40 -6.20 -5.34
N MET A 374 -26.15 -6.00 -6.42
CA MET A 374 -27.14 -6.96 -6.92
C MET A 374 -26.56 -7.92 -7.99
N ARG A 375 -25.29 -7.76 -8.37
CA ARG A 375 -24.63 -8.66 -9.33
C ARG A 375 -24.47 -10.07 -8.76
N GLU A 376 -24.61 -11.07 -9.63
CA GLU A 376 -24.38 -12.49 -9.32
C GLU A 376 -22.88 -12.81 -9.30
N ASP A 377 -22.15 -12.13 -8.42
CA ASP A 377 -20.74 -12.43 -8.13
C ASP A 377 -20.65 -13.41 -6.95
N SER A 378 -19.52 -14.11 -6.81
CA SER A 378 -19.27 -14.92 -5.61
C SER A 378 -19.39 -14.06 -4.34
N GLU A 379 -19.87 -14.62 -3.21
CA GLU A 379 -20.13 -13.82 -2.00
C GLU A 379 -18.92 -12.98 -1.55
N ASN A 380 -17.71 -13.47 -1.77
CA ASN A 380 -16.47 -12.77 -1.44
C ASN A 380 -16.14 -11.60 -2.39
N GLU A 381 -16.43 -11.73 -3.67
CA GLU A 381 -16.20 -10.67 -4.67
C GLU A 381 -17.31 -9.61 -4.59
N LYS A 382 -18.54 -10.03 -4.30
CA LYS A 382 -19.72 -9.18 -4.15
C LYS A 382 -19.53 -8.06 -3.13
N TYR A 383 -18.82 -8.34 -2.03
CA TYR A 383 -18.61 -7.39 -0.93
C TYR A 383 -17.21 -6.79 -0.89
N GLU A 384 -16.35 -7.04 -1.90
CA GLU A 384 -14.97 -6.55 -1.90
C GLU A 384 -14.89 -5.02 -1.79
N ASN A 385 -15.83 -4.31 -2.43
CA ASN A 385 -15.90 -2.84 -2.45
C ASN A 385 -16.91 -2.25 -1.46
N LEU A 386 -17.51 -3.06 -0.57
CA LEU A 386 -18.57 -2.62 0.34
C LEU A 386 -18.10 -1.49 1.28
N ALA A 387 -16.85 -1.59 1.76
CA ALA A 387 -16.24 -0.54 2.58
C ALA A 387 -16.16 0.79 1.82
N ASP A 388 -15.72 0.76 0.57
CA ASP A 388 -15.57 1.94 -0.27
C ASP A 388 -16.92 2.59 -0.59
N PHE A 389 -17.95 1.79 -0.82
CA PHE A 389 -19.32 2.26 -1.03
C PHE A 389 -19.88 2.98 0.19
N ILE A 390 -19.68 2.42 1.39
CA ILE A 390 -20.12 3.02 2.65
C ILE A 390 -19.37 4.33 2.90
N GLU A 391 -18.04 4.33 2.75
CA GLU A 391 -17.21 5.52 2.95
C GLU A 391 -17.60 6.66 1.99
N SER A 392 -17.82 6.33 0.71
CA SER A 392 -18.19 7.31 -0.32
C SER A 392 -19.55 7.95 -0.06
N LEU A 393 -20.59 7.12 0.17
CA LEU A 393 -21.93 7.63 0.48
C LEU A 393 -21.97 8.38 1.80
N SER A 394 -21.17 7.97 2.77
CA SER A 394 -21.05 8.66 4.04
C SER A 394 -20.44 10.05 3.90
N ASN A 395 -19.37 10.19 3.10
CA ASN A 395 -18.76 11.48 2.82
C ASN A 395 -19.74 12.43 2.12
N ILE A 396 -20.58 11.92 1.21
CA ILE A 396 -21.66 12.71 0.59
C ILE A 396 -22.72 13.09 1.63
N SER A 397 -23.12 12.13 2.47
CA SER A 397 -24.15 12.34 3.51
C SER A 397 -23.81 13.49 4.44
N ARG A 398 -22.53 13.58 4.82
CA ARG A 398 -22.00 14.67 5.67
C ARG A 398 -22.30 16.06 5.12
N GLU A 399 -22.32 16.20 3.80
CA GLU A 399 -22.48 17.48 3.12
C GLU A 399 -23.95 17.81 2.78
N ILE A 400 -24.89 16.89 3.03
CA ILE A 400 -26.33 17.12 2.85
C ILE A 400 -26.86 17.90 4.06
N LYS A 401 -27.37 19.12 3.82
CA LYS A 401 -27.90 20.00 4.87
C LYS A 401 -29.08 19.39 5.63
N ASN A 402 -30.02 18.79 4.91
CA ASN A 402 -31.25 18.20 5.45
C ASN A 402 -31.40 16.78 4.95
N MET A 403 -30.74 15.83 5.62
CA MET A 403 -30.83 14.42 5.25
C MET A 403 -32.23 13.87 5.58
N SER A 404 -32.89 13.28 4.58
CA SER A 404 -34.21 12.66 4.71
C SER A 404 -34.14 11.28 5.39
N GLU A 405 -35.26 10.82 5.95
CA GLU A 405 -35.38 9.48 6.54
C GLU A 405 -35.06 8.37 5.52
N GLY A 406 -35.43 8.53 4.25
CA GLY A 406 -35.12 7.57 3.20
C GLY A 406 -33.63 7.46 2.88
N GLN A 407 -32.90 8.58 2.90
CA GLN A 407 -31.45 8.62 2.73
C GLN A 407 -30.75 7.99 3.94
N LEU A 408 -31.20 8.32 5.17
CA LEU A 408 -30.69 7.72 6.40
C LEU A 408 -30.91 6.20 6.40
N GLY A 409 -32.13 5.75 6.11
CA GLY A 409 -32.47 4.33 6.03
C GLY A 409 -31.68 3.56 4.98
N SER A 410 -31.23 4.23 3.92
CA SER A 410 -30.34 3.61 2.92
C SER A 410 -28.93 3.39 3.48
N MET A 411 -28.41 4.33 4.27
CA MET A 411 -27.14 4.18 4.98
C MET A 411 -27.20 3.10 6.06
N GLU A 412 -28.31 3.02 6.80
CA GLU A 412 -28.55 1.98 7.80
C GLU A 412 -28.49 0.58 7.16
N LYS A 413 -29.20 0.38 6.03
CA LYS A 413 -29.20 -0.89 5.30
C LYS A 413 -27.80 -1.33 4.86
N LEU A 414 -26.97 -0.40 4.36
CA LEU A 414 -25.60 -0.70 3.97
C LEU A 414 -24.72 -1.09 5.17
N CYS A 415 -24.88 -0.42 6.31
CA CYS A 415 -24.14 -0.77 7.53
C CYS A 415 -24.56 -2.11 8.11
N ILE A 416 -25.87 -2.39 8.13
CA ILE A 416 -26.41 -3.69 8.55
C ILE A 416 -25.88 -4.80 7.64
N LEU A 417 -25.85 -4.57 6.32
CA LEU A 417 -25.26 -5.51 5.37
C LEU A 417 -23.78 -5.78 5.71
N ALA A 418 -22.99 -4.74 5.94
CA ALA A 418 -21.58 -4.88 6.30
C ALA A 418 -21.34 -5.62 7.62
N ILE A 419 -22.18 -5.39 8.64
CA ILE A 419 -22.13 -6.11 9.91
C ILE A 419 -22.48 -7.59 9.69
N SER A 420 -23.52 -7.86 8.90
CA SER A 420 -23.99 -9.24 8.65
C SER A 420 -23.03 -10.07 7.81
N SER A 421 -22.32 -9.46 6.86
CA SER A 421 -21.34 -10.16 6.03
C SER A 421 -19.95 -10.25 6.67
N PHE A 422 -19.68 -9.48 7.73
CA PHE A 422 -18.36 -9.42 8.38
C PHE A 422 -17.72 -10.78 8.70
N PRO A 423 -18.45 -11.79 9.23
CA PRO A 423 -17.86 -13.09 9.56
C PRO A 423 -17.45 -13.91 8.34
N THR A 424 -18.12 -13.73 7.20
CA THR A 424 -17.84 -14.49 5.96
C THR A 424 -16.81 -13.81 5.07
N LEU A 425 -16.51 -12.53 5.32
CA LEU A 425 -15.48 -11.80 4.58
C LEU A 425 -14.08 -12.36 4.80
N LEU A 426 -13.26 -12.26 3.76
CA LEU A 426 -11.82 -12.51 3.86
C LEU A 426 -11.20 -11.63 4.97
N PRO A 427 -10.36 -12.17 5.86
CA PRO A 427 -9.76 -11.41 6.96
C PRO A 427 -9.00 -10.15 6.52
N ARG A 428 -8.49 -10.12 5.28
CA ARG A 428 -7.82 -8.94 4.69
C ARG A 428 -8.76 -7.74 4.47
N LEU A 429 -10.07 -7.97 4.34
CA LEU A 429 -11.08 -6.95 4.03
C LEU A 429 -11.74 -6.38 5.30
N GLN A 430 -11.75 -7.15 6.39
CA GLN A 430 -12.37 -6.77 7.65
C GLN A 430 -11.89 -5.42 8.22
N PRO A 431 -10.59 -5.06 8.18
CA PRO A 431 -10.13 -3.75 8.66
C PRO A 431 -10.76 -2.58 7.89
N ASN A 432 -10.98 -2.73 6.58
CA ASN A 432 -11.57 -1.69 5.74
C ASN A 432 -13.06 -1.50 6.09
N ILE A 433 -13.79 -2.58 6.37
CA ILE A 433 -15.17 -2.49 6.83
C ILE A 433 -15.26 -1.76 8.17
N ILE A 434 -14.38 -2.09 9.13
CA ILE A 434 -14.33 -1.40 10.43
C ILE A 434 -14.06 0.10 10.23
N LYS A 435 -13.09 0.45 9.37
CA LYS A 435 -12.78 1.84 9.03
C LYS A 435 -14.00 2.56 8.44
N ALA A 436 -14.66 1.96 7.46
CA ALA A 436 -15.82 2.54 6.79
C ALA A 436 -17.00 2.76 7.76
N LEU A 437 -17.29 1.78 8.62
CA LEU A 437 -18.31 1.93 9.66
C LEU A 437 -17.99 3.06 10.64
N LYS A 438 -16.71 3.18 11.08
CA LYS A 438 -16.27 4.29 11.95
C LYS A 438 -16.43 5.65 11.28
N ILE A 439 -15.98 5.79 10.03
CA ILE A 439 -16.15 7.02 9.26
C ILE A 439 -17.63 7.35 9.13
N ASN A 440 -18.47 6.34 8.89
CA ASN A 440 -19.90 6.58 8.76
C ASN A 440 -20.55 7.09 10.04
N LEU A 441 -20.23 6.49 11.18
CA LEU A 441 -20.72 6.97 12.47
C LEU A 441 -20.30 8.41 12.74
N ILE A 442 -19.04 8.77 12.45
CA ILE A 442 -18.54 10.13 12.61
C ILE A 442 -19.31 11.10 11.71
N ASN A 443 -19.48 10.76 10.43
CA ASN A 443 -20.14 11.63 9.48
C ASN A 443 -21.63 11.82 9.80
N ILE A 444 -22.36 10.76 10.17
CA ILE A 444 -23.78 10.86 10.58
C ILE A 444 -23.93 11.74 11.83
N ALA A 445 -23.00 11.62 12.80
CA ALA A 445 -22.98 12.49 13.97
C ALA A 445 -22.81 13.98 13.63
N LEU A 446 -22.14 14.27 12.50
CA LEU A 446 -21.90 15.65 12.04
C LEU A 446 -23.05 16.23 11.19
N VAL A 447 -23.96 15.41 10.64
CA VAL A 447 -25.09 15.89 9.82
C VAL A 447 -26.10 16.65 10.69
N ASN A 448 -26.58 16.02 11.77
CA ASN A 448 -27.48 16.61 12.77
C ASN A 448 -27.52 15.74 14.03
N GLY A 449 -27.28 16.32 15.21
CA GLY A 449 -27.05 15.57 16.46
C GLY A 449 -28.12 14.56 16.87
N ASN A 450 -29.38 14.76 16.47
CA ASN A 450 -30.50 13.87 16.82
C ASN A 450 -30.64 12.65 15.88
N MET A 451 -29.99 12.65 14.72
CA MET A 451 -30.08 11.55 13.74
C MET A 451 -29.24 10.34 14.15
N LEU A 452 -28.17 10.59 14.90
CA LEU A 452 -27.26 9.55 15.36
C LEU A 452 -27.96 8.52 16.26
N ASP A 453 -28.81 8.97 17.19
CA ASP A 453 -29.50 8.08 18.12
C ASP A 453 -30.46 7.14 17.38
N SER A 454 -31.23 7.67 16.43
CA SER A 454 -32.10 6.87 15.57
C SER A 454 -31.30 5.86 14.74
N PHE A 455 -30.22 6.33 14.12
CA PHE A 455 -29.32 5.50 13.31
C PHE A 455 -28.70 4.36 14.13
N LEU A 456 -28.17 4.67 15.31
CA LEU A 456 -27.57 3.68 16.20
C LEU A 456 -28.62 2.68 16.70
N SER A 457 -29.81 3.15 17.09
CA SER A 457 -30.91 2.29 17.52
C SER A 457 -31.22 1.24 16.45
N THR A 458 -31.38 1.65 15.19
CA THR A 458 -31.66 0.72 14.08
C THR A 458 -30.48 -0.19 13.79
N VAL A 459 -29.27 0.35 13.57
CA VAL A 459 -28.11 -0.42 13.09
C VAL A 459 -27.61 -1.38 14.15
N VAL A 460 -27.55 -0.97 15.42
CA VAL A 460 -27.11 -1.84 16.52
C VAL A 460 -28.15 -2.92 16.78
N TYR A 461 -29.43 -2.57 16.87
CA TYR A 461 -30.50 -3.55 17.07
C TYR A 461 -30.50 -4.60 15.97
N GLN A 462 -30.52 -4.18 14.70
CA GLN A 462 -30.49 -5.10 13.56
C GLN A 462 -29.18 -5.88 13.50
N GLY A 463 -28.05 -5.26 13.82
CA GLY A 463 -26.76 -5.92 13.90
C GLY A 463 -26.77 -7.07 14.92
N VAL A 464 -27.28 -6.84 16.13
CA VAL A 464 -27.43 -7.86 17.17
C VAL A 464 -28.40 -8.95 16.74
N VAL A 465 -29.56 -8.60 16.19
CA VAL A 465 -30.54 -9.60 15.71
C VAL A 465 -29.89 -10.52 14.68
N ARG A 466 -29.14 -9.97 13.70
CA ARG A 466 -28.47 -10.76 12.66
C ARG A 466 -27.38 -11.66 13.22
N THR A 467 -26.54 -11.15 14.11
CA THR A 467 -25.45 -11.94 14.70
C THR A 467 -25.97 -13.04 15.64
N CYS A 468 -27.05 -12.78 16.37
CA CYS A 468 -27.71 -13.77 17.24
C CYS A 468 -28.61 -14.77 16.49
N SER A 469 -28.91 -14.53 15.21
CA SER A 469 -29.73 -15.45 14.40
C SER A 469 -28.92 -16.57 13.74
N HIS A 470 -27.59 -16.55 13.84
CA HIS A 470 -26.77 -17.68 13.39
C HIS A 470 -26.96 -18.88 14.31
N ILE A 471 -27.14 -20.06 13.72
CA ILE A 471 -27.35 -21.31 14.46
C ILE A 471 -26.19 -21.48 15.45
N GLY A 472 -26.52 -21.53 16.74
CA GLY A 472 -25.53 -21.70 17.80
C GLY A 472 -24.73 -22.98 17.55
N LEU A 473 -23.40 -22.85 17.50
CA LEU A 473 -22.41 -23.92 17.35
C LEU A 473 -22.41 -24.95 18.52
N GLY A 474 -23.52 -25.10 19.25
CA GLY A 474 -23.67 -25.96 20.43
C GLY A 474 -24.86 -26.92 20.41
N LEU A 475 -25.63 -27.04 19.32
CA LEU A 475 -26.80 -27.93 19.26
C LEU A 475 -26.78 -28.92 18.09
N GLN A 476 -25.62 -29.51 17.79
CA GLN A 476 -25.52 -30.73 16.98
C GLN A 476 -25.27 -32.00 17.81
N GLY A 477 -25.39 -31.94 19.14
CA GLY A 477 -25.13 -33.09 20.03
C GLY A 477 -26.16 -33.37 21.12
N ALA A 478 -27.27 -32.63 21.18
CA ALA A 478 -28.34 -32.91 22.14
C ALA A 478 -29.58 -33.36 21.39
N GLU A 479 -29.71 -34.68 21.24
CA GLU A 479 -31.00 -35.32 21.02
C GLU A 479 -31.96 -34.79 22.10
N ILE A 480 -32.93 -33.97 21.67
CA ILE A 480 -34.10 -33.68 22.48
C ILE A 480 -34.92 -34.98 22.49
N GLN A 481 -34.65 -35.84 23.46
CA GLN A 481 -35.58 -36.91 23.80
C GLN A 481 -36.82 -36.26 24.38
N VAL A 482 -37.86 -36.22 23.56
CA VAL A 482 -39.22 -35.89 23.96
C VAL A 482 -39.69 -36.95 24.96
N LYS A 483 -40.06 -36.52 26.16
CA LYS A 483 -41.10 -37.16 26.97
C LYS A 483 -42.11 -36.11 27.38
#